data_AF-A0A7S1X3H5-F1
#
_entry.id   AF-A0A7S1X3H5-F1
#
_cell.length_a   1.000
_cell.length_b   1.000
_cell.length_c   1.000
_cell.angle_alpha   90.00
_cell.angle_beta   90.00
_cell.angle_gamma   90.00
#
_symmetry.space_group_name_H-M   'P 1'
#
loop_
_entity.id
_entity.type
_entity.pdbx_description
1 polymer ?
#
loop_
_entity_poly.entity_id
_entity_poly.type
_entity_poly.pdbx_seq_one_letter_code
_entity_poly.pdbx_strand_id
1 'polypeptide(L)'
;VQKQQEEFEAKRKAKIAGANADLDGSRRAFYKEFVKVVEYADVVIQVLDARDPLACRCPDVERFVRRMNPNKKIVLLLNKVDLVPRENVEAWLKHLREELPTVAFKCSTQKQATNLGQRRGGGKKGQEGGWESGSSGESLGADTLLQLLKNYARNSGLKTSITVGVIGLPNVGKSSLINSLKRARVANVGNTPGVTKSVQEIHLDKTVKLLDTPGIVFHGDESSVASVLRNCVKVEKLADPVSPVEEVLRRCPAKQLMQLYKIAKFEGVDQFLQLIAAARGKLQKGGTTNSTAAARLVLQDWNNGVIPYFTHPPARASAYDSAELVGSWAREFNADEVFTQERAVVLAALPEAGEDERPFMQVETSGAAEANLIDEAEAGDMEEDAEEDAPEFYGAAAGKAKGGQNTVLYNESGQYNPHAARAARKASKKAAATTAEDYDFAEHEWEAGGMEDDEEEEESDDGSE
;
A
#
# COMPACT_ATOMS: atom_id res chain seq x y z
N VAL A 1 27.87 7.60 -40.95
CA VAL A 1 27.70 6.61 -39.86
C VAL A 1 27.68 7.30 -38.50
N GLN A 2 28.76 7.97 -38.06
CA GLN A 2 28.81 8.71 -36.78
C GLN A 2 27.67 9.71 -36.59
N LYS A 3 27.43 10.59 -37.57
CA LYS A 3 26.34 11.58 -37.52
C LYS A 3 24.93 10.98 -37.39
N GLN A 4 24.71 9.79 -37.98
CA GLN A 4 23.44 9.08 -37.86
C GLN A 4 23.30 8.38 -36.49
N GLN A 5 24.41 7.97 -35.90
CA GLN A 5 24.46 7.37 -34.56
C GLN A 5 24.17 8.43 -33.47
N GLU A 6 24.77 9.61 -33.61
CA GLU A 6 24.52 10.77 -32.74
C GLU A 6 23.06 11.24 -32.82
N GLU A 7 22.49 11.29 -34.02
CA GLU A 7 21.08 11.67 -34.22
C GLU A 7 20.11 10.64 -33.60
N PHE A 8 20.46 9.36 -33.65
CA PHE A 8 19.70 8.27 -33.03
C PHE A 8 19.78 8.34 -31.49
N GLU A 9 20.96 8.58 -30.93
CA GLU A 9 21.15 8.76 -29.49
C GLU A 9 20.44 10.02 -28.96
N ALA A 10 20.47 11.12 -29.71
CA ALA A 10 19.75 12.35 -29.36
C ALA A 10 18.23 12.14 -29.37
N LYS A 11 17.68 11.47 -30.39
CA LYS A 11 16.25 11.11 -30.43
C LYS A 11 15.87 10.17 -29.29
N ARG A 12 16.76 9.24 -28.91
CA ARG A 12 16.55 8.32 -27.80
C ARG A 12 16.58 9.04 -26.45
N LYS A 13 17.53 9.97 -26.23
CA LYS A 13 17.58 10.84 -25.04
C LYS A 13 16.35 11.74 -24.93
N ALA A 14 15.93 12.38 -26.02
CA ALA A 14 14.73 13.23 -26.03
C ALA A 14 13.45 12.42 -25.73
N LYS A 15 13.34 11.21 -26.26
CA LYS A 15 12.23 10.29 -25.96
C LYS A 15 12.21 9.84 -24.50
N ILE A 16 13.39 9.59 -23.91
CA ILE A 16 13.52 9.26 -22.48
C ILE A 16 13.14 10.48 -21.61
N ALA A 17 13.61 11.68 -21.97
CA ALA A 17 13.28 12.90 -21.25
C ALA A 17 11.77 13.22 -21.27
N GLY A 18 11.12 13.09 -22.43
CA GLY A 18 9.66 13.26 -22.55
C GLY A 18 8.88 12.21 -21.75
N ALA A 19 9.34 10.96 -21.76
CA ALA A 19 8.72 9.90 -20.95
C ALA A 19 8.86 10.17 -19.44
N ASN A 20 9.99 10.69 -18.99
CA ASN A 20 10.19 11.06 -17.58
C ASN A 20 9.29 12.23 -17.16
N ALA A 21 9.11 13.24 -18.00
CA ALA A 21 8.21 14.36 -17.71
C ALA A 21 6.72 13.93 -17.61
N ASP A 22 6.27 13.05 -18.51
CA ASP A 22 4.91 12.48 -18.47
C ASP A 22 4.68 11.60 -17.22
N LEU A 23 5.74 10.89 -16.78
CA LEU A 23 5.73 10.10 -15.56
C LEU A 23 5.62 11.00 -14.32
N ASP A 24 6.39 12.09 -14.26
CA ASP A 24 6.34 13.03 -13.13
C ASP A 24 4.99 13.76 -13.03
N GLY A 25 4.38 14.14 -14.16
CA GLY A 25 3.01 14.68 -14.17
C GLY A 25 1.96 13.68 -13.66
N SER A 26 2.09 12.41 -14.06
CA SER A 26 1.19 11.34 -13.58
C SER A 26 1.38 11.09 -12.07
N ARG A 27 2.62 11.12 -11.58
CA ARG A 27 2.97 10.94 -10.15
C ARG A 27 2.42 12.05 -9.27
N ARG A 28 2.57 13.32 -9.68
CA ARG A 28 2.00 14.48 -8.98
C ARG A 28 0.48 14.36 -8.88
N ALA A 29 -0.19 13.92 -9.93
CA ALA A 29 -1.64 13.67 -9.90
C ALA A 29 -2.01 12.55 -8.89
N PHE A 30 -1.26 11.44 -8.87
CA PHE A 30 -1.50 10.36 -7.91
C PHE A 30 -1.28 10.80 -6.46
N TYR A 31 -0.24 11.61 -6.21
CA TYR A 31 0.04 12.14 -4.88
C TYR A 31 -1.07 13.07 -4.41
N LYS A 32 -1.55 13.99 -5.26
CA LYS A 32 -2.70 14.86 -4.96
C LYS A 32 -3.93 14.05 -4.57
N GLU A 33 -4.25 12.99 -5.33
CA GLU A 33 -5.37 12.11 -5.02
C GLU A 33 -5.18 11.32 -3.72
N PHE A 34 -3.95 10.88 -3.42
CA PHE A 34 -3.63 10.23 -2.15
C PHE A 34 -3.80 11.16 -0.95
N VAL A 35 -3.29 12.39 -1.02
CA VAL A 35 -3.43 13.39 0.05
C VAL A 35 -4.91 13.65 0.35
N LYS A 36 -5.74 13.83 -0.69
CA LYS A 36 -7.19 13.97 -0.53
C LYS A 36 -7.76 12.82 0.30
N VAL A 37 -7.46 11.56 -0.06
CA VAL A 37 -7.99 10.40 0.66
C VAL A 37 -7.55 10.38 2.11
N VAL A 38 -6.27 10.66 2.36
CA VAL A 38 -5.73 10.71 3.73
C VAL A 38 -6.39 11.81 4.53
N GLU A 39 -6.87 12.89 3.94
CA GLU A 39 -7.61 13.94 4.66
C GLU A 39 -9.06 13.55 4.92
N TYR A 40 -9.79 13.09 3.89
CA TYR A 40 -11.23 12.80 3.98
C TYR A 40 -11.58 11.51 4.73
N ALA A 41 -10.67 10.54 4.82
CA ALA A 41 -10.95 9.25 5.45
C ALA A 41 -10.87 9.31 6.98
N ASP A 42 -11.82 8.72 7.70
CA ASP A 42 -11.73 8.51 9.16
C ASP A 42 -10.83 7.32 9.50
N VAL A 43 -10.83 6.30 8.64
CA VAL A 43 -10.01 5.07 8.74
C VAL A 43 -9.33 4.82 7.39
N VAL A 44 -8.07 4.43 7.42
CA VAL A 44 -7.32 4.05 6.22
C VAL A 44 -7.08 2.54 6.22
N ILE A 45 -7.50 1.86 5.16
CA ILE A 45 -7.19 0.46 4.91
C ILE A 45 -6.02 0.39 3.93
N GLN A 46 -4.90 -0.21 4.34
CA GLN A 46 -3.79 -0.52 3.45
C GLN A 46 -3.89 -1.96 2.97
N VAL A 47 -4.16 -2.14 1.68
CA VAL A 47 -4.31 -3.46 1.05
C VAL A 47 -2.95 -4.02 0.65
N LEU A 48 -2.65 -5.22 1.13
CA LEU A 48 -1.43 -5.98 0.88
C LEU A 48 -1.75 -7.25 0.06
N ASP A 49 -0.80 -7.73 -0.74
CA ASP A 49 -0.88 -9.03 -1.42
C ASP A 49 -0.30 -10.11 -0.50
N ALA A 50 -1.06 -11.18 -0.23
CA ALA A 50 -0.67 -12.25 0.69
C ALA A 50 0.60 -13.00 0.28
N ARG A 51 0.98 -12.95 -1.00
CA ARG A 51 2.15 -13.67 -1.52
C ARG A 51 3.46 -13.05 -1.08
N ASP A 52 3.53 -11.72 -1.00
CA ASP A 52 4.68 -10.98 -0.45
C ASP A 52 4.20 -9.70 0.26
N PRO A 53 3.67 -9.81 1.50
CA PRO A 53 3.02 -8.71 2.19
C PRO A 53 3.97 -7.55 2.49
N LEU A 54 5.23 -7.85 2.82
CA LEU A 54 6.25 -6.82 3.06
C LEU A 54 6.52 -6.00 1.80
N ALA A 55 6.67 -6.66 0.65
CA ALA A 55 6.87 -5.95 -0.62
C ALA A 55 5.70 -5.06 -1.04
N CYS A 56 4.50 -5.33 -0.52
CA CYS A 56 3.33 -4.49 -0.76
C CYS A 56 3.08 -3.44 0.33
N ARG A 57 3.80 -3.54 1.46
CA ARG A 57 3.66 -2.64 2.60
C ARG A 57 4.58 -1.44 2.42
N CYS A 58 4.04 -0.26 2.74
CA CYS A 58 4.78 0.98 2.68
C CYS A 58 4.72 1.70 4.04
N PRO A 59 5.78 1.57 4.86
CA PRO A 59 5.87 2.24 6.16
C PRO A 59 5.84 3.77 6.06
N ASP A 60 6.37 4.33 4.97
CA ASP A 60 6.37 5.78 4.73
C ASP A 60 4.96 6.35 4.59
N VAL A 61 4.07 5.64 3.90
CA VAL A 61 2.66 6.01 3.83
C VAL A 61 2.00 5.92 5.20
N GLU A 62 2.33 4.92 6.01
CA GLU A 62 1.82 4.84 7.38
C GLU A 62 2.32 6.03 8.23
N ARG A 63 3.61 6.39 8.12
CA ARG A 63 4.19 7.57 8.79
C ARG A 63 3.52 8.86 8.34
N PHE A 64 3.26 9.02 7.05
CA PHE A 64 2.56 10.17 6.48
C PHE A 64 1.13 10.30 7.05
N VAL A 65 0.36 9.21 7.06
CA VAL A 65 -1.01 9.21 7.62
C VAL A 65 -0.98 9.60 9.10
N ARG A 66 -0.06 9.04 9.89
CA ARG A 66 0.10 9.37 11.32
C ARG A 66 0.51 10.83 11.54
N ARG A 67 1.37 11.39 10.67
CA ARG A 67 1.80 12.79 10.74
C ARG A 67 0.65 13.74 10.43
N MET A 68 -0.17 13.43 9.42
CA MET A 68 -1.31 14.24 9.01
C MET A 68 -2.40 14.27 10.08
N ASN A 69 -2.69 13.11 10.69
CA ASN A 69 -3.66 13.00 11.78
C ASN A 69 -3.30 11.82 12.69
N PRO A 70 -2.74 12.08 13.89
CA PRO A 70 -2.34 11.04 14.83
C PRO A 70 -3.47 10.13 15.31
N ASN A 71 -4.72 10.62 15.28
CA ASN A 71 -5.90 9.86 15.69
C ASN A 71 -6.44 8.97 14.56
N LYS A 72 -5.94 9.12 13.33
CA LYS A 72 -6.38 8.34 12.18
C LYS A 72 -5.92 6.90 12.31
N LYS A 73 -6.86 5.97 12.21
CA LYS A 73 -6.55 4.55 12.34
C LYS A 73 -6.17 3.95 11.01
N ILE A 74 -5.20 3.04 11.07
CA ILE A 74 -4.71 2.27 9.93
C ILE A 74 -5.03 0.79 10.19
N VAL A 75 -5.70 0.15 9.23
CA VAL A 75 -5.98 -1.29 9.23
C VAL A 75 -5.26 -1.90 8.04
N LEU A 76 -4.50 -2.97 8.27
CA LEU A 76 -3.91 -3.74 7.19
C LEU A 76 -4.92 -4.78 6.69
N LEU A 77 -4.99 -4.96 5.38
CA LEU A 77 -5.83 -5.97 4.76
C LEU A 77 -4.98 -6.87 3.88
N LEU A 78 -4.84 -8.13 4.30
CA LEU A 78 -4.10 -9.15 3.60
C LEU A 78 -5.01 -9.80 2.54
N ASN A 79 -4.89 -9.37 1.29
CA ASN A 79 -5.73 -9.84 0.19
C ASN A 79 -5.09 -11.00 -0.59
N LYS A 80 -5.89 -11.73 -1.37
CA LYS A 80 -5.47 -12.89 -2.19
C LYS A 80 -4.95 -14.06 -1.36
N VAL A 81 -5.53 -14.25 -0.17
CA VAL A 81 -5.18 -15.35 0.74
C VAL A 81 -5.44 -16.73 0.15
N ASP A 82 -6.20 -16.83 -0.95
CA ASP A 82 -6.42 -18.05 -1.72
C ASP A 82 -5.22 -18.47 -2.59
N LEU A 83 -4.22 -17.60 -2.77
CA LEU A 83 -3.00 -17.90 -3.52
C LEU A 83 -1.85 -18.40 -2.65
N VAL A 84 -2.09 -18.59 -1.35
CA VAL A 84 -1.06 -18.88 -0.34
C VAL A 84 -1.58 -19.96 0.61
N PRO A 85 -0.71 -20.87 1.11
CA PRO A 85 -1.12 -21.87 2.09
C PRO A 85 -1.67 -21.24 3.37
N ARG A 86 -2.68 -21.89 3.97
CA ARG A 86 -3.33 -21.49 5.20
C ARG A 86 -2.33 -21.20 6.32
N GLU A 87 -1.36 -22.08 6.54
CA GLU A 87 -0.36 -21.98 7.62
C GLU A 87 0.49 -20.72 7.46
N ASN A 88 0.80 -20.36 6.21
CA ASN A 88 1.55 -19.15 5.92
C ASN A 88 0.71 -17.88 6.11
N VAL A 89 -0.58 -17.91 5.75
CA VAL A 89 -1.51 -16.80 6.05
C VAL A 89 -1.62 -16.59 7.56
N GLU A 90 -1.74 -17.67 8.34
CA GLU A 90 -1.77 -17.60 9.81
C GLU A 90 -0.47 -16.98 10.38
N ALA A 91 0.69 -17.37 9.84
CA ALA A 91 1.98 -16.81 10.23
C ALA A 91 2.09 -15.31 9.94
N TRP A 92 1.65 -14.86 8.75
CA TRP A 92 1.63 -13.45 8.38
C TRP A 92 0.65 -12.63 9.21
N LEU A 93 -0.55 -13.15 9.46
CA LEU A 93 -1.52 -12.47 10.33
C LEU A 93 -0.96 -12.28 11.73
N LYS A 94 -0.32 -13.31 12.30
CA LYS A 94 0.35 -13.19 13.61
C LYS A 94 1.39 -12.08 13.59
N HIS A 95 2.28 -12.09 12.59
CA HIS A 95 3.35 -11.10 12.48
C HIS A 95 2.81 -9.66 12.31
N LEU A 96 1.85 -9.44 11.40
CA LEU A 96 1.33 -8.10 11.12
C LEU A 96 0.47 -7.55 12.26
N ARG A 97 -0.27 -8.42 12.98
CA ARG A 97 -1.10 -8.04 14.14
C ARG A 97 -0.30 -7.55 15.33
N GLU A 98 1.01 -7.80 15.39
CA GLU A 98 1.90 -7.21 16.40
C GLU A 98 2.18 -5.72 16.16
N GLU A 99 1.89 -5.20 14.96
CA GLU A 99 2.09 -3.79 14.62
C GLU A 99 0.80 -3.03 14.32
N LEU A 100 -0.14 -3.66 13.60
CA LEU A 100 -1.38 -3.03 13.17
C LEU A 100 -2.52 -4.06 13.09
N PRO A 101 -3.77 -3.66 13.39
CA PRO A 101 -4.94 -4.52 13.16
C PRO A 101 -4.95 -5.02 11.71
N THR A 102 -4.96 -6.34 11.54
CA THR A 102 -4.84 -6.97 10.22
C THR A 102 -5.95 -8.00 10.01
N VAL A 103 -6.60 -7.95 8.85
CA VAL A 103 -7.64 -8.91 8.43
C VAL A 103 -7.27 -9.62 7.13
N ALA A 104 -7.57 -10.91 7.05
CA ALA A 104 -7.43 -11.75 5.86
C ALA A 104 -8.66 -11.61 4.95
N PHE A 105 -8.40 -11.51 3.64
CA PHE A 105 -9.46 -11.28 2.66
C PHE A 105 -9.20 -12.02 1.35
N LYS A 106 -10.27 -12.60 0.79
CA LYS A 106 -10.32 -13.06 -0.59
C LYS A 106 -11.38 -12.26 -1.32
N CYS A 107 -11.00 -11.54 -2.37
CA CYS A 107 -11.97 -10.86 -3.23
C CYS A 107 -12.77 -11.84 -4.08
N SER A 108 -14.01 -11.48 -4.42
CA SER A 108 -14.83 -12.27 -5.33
C SER A 108 -14.26 -12.26 -6.75
N THR A 109 -14.19 -13.45 -7.36
CA THR A 109 -13.77 -13.64 -8.76
C THR A 109 -14.95 -13.92 -9.69
N GLN A 110 -16.19 -13.84 -9.17
CA GLN A 110 -17.40 -14.04 -9.96
C GLN A 110 -17.56 -12.98 -11.06
N LYS A 111 -18.02 -13.40 -12.23
CA LYS A 111 -18.17 -12.53 -13.41
C LYS A 111 -19.47 -11.73 -13.44
N GLN A 112 -20.45 -12.13 -12.64
CA GLN A 112 -21.75 -11.45 -12.55
C GLN A 112 -21.60 -10.00 -12.09
N ALA A 113 -22.47 -9.12 -12.60
CA ALA A 113 -22.40 -7.68 -12.32
C ALA A 113 -22.93 -7.32 -10.93
N THR A 114 -23.93 -8.05 -10.44
CA THR A 114 -24.60 -7.82 -9.15
C THR A 114 -24.73 -9.13 -8.37
N ASN A 115 -25.10 -9.02 -7.09
CA ASN A 115 -25.27 -10.17 -6.19
C ASN A 115 -24.01 -11.04 -6.07
N LEU A 116 -22.83 -10.40 -6.02
CA LEU A 116 -21.60 -11.11 -5.72
C LEU A 116 -21.76 -11.83 -4.37
N GLY A 117 -21.41 -13.12 -4.39
CA GLY A 117 -21.52 -14.04 -3.25
C GLY A 117 -20.44 -13.74 -2.22
N GLN A 118 -20.83 -13.87 -0.95
CA GLN A 118 -19.95 -13.74 0.19
C GLN A 118 -20.16 -14.98 1.06
N ARG A 119 -19.07 -15.65 1.41
CA ARG A 119 -19.16 -16.81 2.30
C ARG A 119 -19.40 -16.31 3.72
N ARG A 120 -20.58 -16.62 4.27
CA ARG A 120 -20.93 -16.27 5.65
C ARG A 120 -20.55 -17.37 6.63
N GLY A 121 -19.99 -16.98 7.76
CA GLY A 121 -19.77 -17.86 8.91
C GLY A 121 -21.09 -18.20 9.57
N GLY A 122 -21.72 -19.30 9.18
CA GLY A 122 -23.02 -19.72 9.75
C GLY A 122 -23.74 -20.86 9.04
N GLY A 123 -23.18 -21.42 7.96
CA GLY A 123 -23.70 -22.66 7.37
C GLY A 123 -23.51 -23.84 8.32
N LYS A 124 -24.59 -24.60 8.55
CA LYS A 124 -24.72 -25.74 9.48
C LYS A 124 -23.42 -26.51 9.76
N LYS A 125 -23.09 -26.66 11.05
CA LYS A 125 -22.23 -27.75 11.56
C LYS A 125 -22.75 -29.07 10.99
N GLY A 126 -22.01 -29.70 10.08
CA GLY A 126 -22.47 -30.97 9.49
C GLY A 126 -21.86 -31.40 8.15
N GLN A 127 -20.90 -30.67 7.61
CA GLN A 127 -20.06 -31.21 6.53
C GLN A 127 -18.61 -30.91 6.86
N GLU A 128 -17.90 -31.93 7.35
CA GLU A 128 -16.48 -32.11 7.07
C GLU A 128 -16.35 -32.27 5.55
N GLY A 129 -16.50 -31.17 4.84
CA GLY A 129 -16.18 -31.07 3.42
C GLY A 129 -14.81 -30.44 3.38
N GLY A 130 -13.80 -31.23 2.99
CA GLY A 130 -12.52 -30.71 2.54
C GLY A 130 -12.73 -29.64 1.46
N TRP A 131 -11.63 -29.04 1.01
CA TRP A 131 -11.63 -28.11 -0.11
C TRP A 131 -12.25 -28.76 -1.36
N GLU A 132 -13.59 -28.75 -1.49
CA GLU A 132 -14.24 -29.07 -2.74
C GLU A 132 -13.96 -27.90 -3.66
N SER A 133 -13.10 -28.17 -4.64
CA SER A 133 -12.63 -27.32 -5.74
C SER A 133 -13.75 -26.73 -6.63
N GLY A 134 -14.98 -26.54 -6.11
CA GLY A 134 -16.19 -26.31 -6.89
C GLY A 134 -17.04 -25.07 -6.54
N SER A 135 -16.81 -24.34 -5.45
CA SER A 135 -17.57 -23.10 -5.13
C SER A 135 -16.66 -21.86 -4.99
N SER A 136 -15.74 -21.70 -5.95
CA SER A 136 -14.45 -21.01 -5.74
C SER A 136 -14.44 -19.49 -5.95
N GLY A 137 -15.58 -18.85 -6.27
CA GLY A 137 -15.61 -17.44 -6.69
C GLY A 137 -16.13 -16.42 -5.68
N GLU A 138 -16.66 -16.87 -4.55
CA GLU A 138 -17.19 -15.98 -3.50
C GLU A 138 -16.07 -15.28 -2.73
N SER A 139 -16.36 -14.10 -2.16
CA SER A 139 -15.41 -13.44 -1.28
C SER A 139 -15.40 -14.04 0.13
N LEU A 140 -14.24 -13.99 0.77
CA LEU A 140 -14.02 -14.37 2.18
C LEU A 140 -13.55 -13.14 2.96
N GLY A 141 -13.97 -13.01 4.22
CA GLY A 141 -13.55 -11.92 5.11
C GLY A 141 -14.36 -10.62 4.99
N ALA A 142 -15.38 -10.57 4.12
CA ALA A 142 -16.26 -9.41 3.97
C ALA A 142 -17.01 -9.05 5.26
N ASP A 143 -17.64 -10.03 5.90
CA ASP A 143 -18.35 -9.81 7.16
C ASP A 143 -17.39 -9.41 8.28
N THR A 144 -16.20 -10.04 8.36
CA THR A 144 -15.13 -9.74 9.31
C THR A 144 -14.69 -8.27 9.21
N LEU A 145 -14.39 -7.79 8.00
CA LEU A 145 -13.98 -6.40 7.80
C LEU A 145 -15.12 -5.42 8.11
N LEU A 146 -16.34 -5.72 7.67
CA LEU A 146 -17.50 -4.84 7.94
C LEU A 146 -17.80 -4.76 9.44
N GLN A 147 -17.68 -5.86 10.17
CA GLN A 147 -17.84 -5.88 11.63
C GLN A 147 -16.76 -5.05 12.31
N LEU A 148 -15.50 -5.19 11.91
CA LEU A 148 -14.38 -4.38 12.41
C LEU A 148 -14.66 -2.88 12.22
N LEU A 149 -15.04 -2.47 11.02
CA LEU A 149 -15.37 -1.08 10.68
C LEU A 149 -16.59 -0.55 11.45
N LYS A 150 -17.63 -1.38 11.63
CA LYS A 150 -18.83 -1.01 12.40
C LYS A 150 -18.55 -0.92 13.90
N ASN A 151 -17.64 -1.73 14.44
CA ASN A 151 -17.21 -1.61 15.83
C ASN A 151 -16.54 -0.26 16.06
N TYR A 152 -15.62 0.12 15.17
CA TYR A 152 -14.99 1.44 15.21
C TYR A 152 -16.01 2.58 15.12
N ALA A 153 -16.92 2.54 14.14
CA ALA A 153 -17.95 3.56 13.97
C ALA A 153 -18.77 3.78 15.25
N ARG A 154 -19.12 2.69 15.96
CA ARG A 154 -19.87 2.75 17.23
C ARG A 154 -19.03 3.32 18.37
N ASN A 155 -17.78 2.89 18.50
CA ASN A 155 -16.91 3.25 19.62
C ASN A 155 -16.38 4.68 19.52
N SER A 156 -16.19 5.18 18.31
CA SER A 156 -15.71 6.55 18.07
C SER A 156 -16.79 7.63 18.26
N GLY A 157 -18.01 7.25 18.67
CA GLY A 157 -19.11 8.19 18.93
C GLY A 157 -19.60 8.96 17.70
N LEU A 158 -19.27 8.48 16.50
CA LEU A 158 -19.62 9.14 15.25
C LEU A 158 -21.12 8.99 15.01
N LYS A 159 -21.84 10.13 15.04
CA LYS A 159 -23.30 10.18 14.81
C LYS A 159 -23.69 9.91 13.35
N THR A 160 -22.71 9.98 12.44
CA THR A 160 -22.88 9.83 10.98
C THR A 160 -22.05 8.66 10.43
N SER A 161 -22.14 8.42 9.12
CA SER A 161 -21.37 7.37 8.44
C SER A 161 -19.87 7.58 8.52
N ILE A 162 -19.08 6.53 8.76
CA ILE A 162 -17.62 6.55 8.64
C ILE A 162 -17.18 6.54 7.17
N THR A 163 -16.12 7.28 6.88
CA THR A 163 -15.46 7.29 5.57
C THR A 163 -14.17 6.49 5.67
N VAL A 164 -13.99 5.51 4.78
CA VAL A 164 -12.86 4.59 4.80
C VAL A 164 -12.06 4.73 3.50
N GLY A 165 -10.80 5.13 3.60
CA GLY A 165 -9.90 5.23 2.46
C GLY A 165 -9.22 3.90 2.17
N VAL A 166 -9.26 3.42 0.93
CA VAL A 166 -8.62 2.14 0.54
C VAL A 166 -7.35 2.43 -0.27
N ILE A 167 -6.17 2.27 0.35
CA ILE A 167 -4.87 2.57 -0.26
C ILE A 167 -4.03 1.30 -0.49
N GLY A 168 -2.97 1.41 -1.29
CA GLY A 168 -2.02 0.33 -1.57
C GLY A 168 -1.50 0.33 -3.01
N LEU A 169 -0.50 -0.53 -3.28
CA LEU A 169 0.12 -0.64 -4.60
C LEU A 169 -0.90 -0.98 -5.71
N PRO A 170 -0.59 -0.72 -6.99
CA PRO A 170 -1.39 -1.24 -8.11
C PRO A 170 -1.62 -2.75 -8.00
N ASN A 171 -2.77 -3.23 -8.50
CA ASN A 171 -3.09 -4.66 -8.64
C ASN A 171 -3.09 -5.54 -7.35
N VAL A 172 -2.93 -4.97 -6.17
CA VAL A 172 -3.15 -5.68 -4.89
C VAL A 172 -4.62 -6.06 -4.67
N GLY A 173 -5.55 -5.42 -5.39
CA GLY A 173 -6.98 -5.75 -5.41
C GLY A 173 -7.92 -4.75 -4.73
N LYS A 174 -7.53 -3.47 -4.62
CA LYS A 174 -8.35 -2.39 -4.03
C LYS A 174 -9.78 -2.30 -4.60
N SER A 175 -9.92 -2.09 -5.91
CA SER A 175 -11.24 -2.00 -6.55
C SER A 175 -12.01 -3.34 -6.52
N SER A 176 -11.31 -4.48 -6.48
CA SER A 176 -11.93 -5.81 -6.30
C SER A 176 -12.48 -6.00 -4.88
N LEU A 177 -11.78 -5.47 -3.87
CA LEU A 177 -12.23 -5.46 -2.47
C LEU A 177 -13.53 -4.65 -2.36
N ILE A 178 -13.56 -3.45 -2.94
CA ILE A 178 -14.74 -2.58 -2.95
C ILE A 178 -15.94 -3.28 -3.60
N ASN A 179 -15.74 -3.87 -4.78
CA ASN A 179 -16.80 -4.62 -5.46
C ASN A 179 -17.32 -5.79 -4.61
N SER A 180 -16.40 -6.50 -3.93
CA SER A 180 -16.73 -7.63 -3.05
C SER A 180 -17.54 -7.18 -1.83
N LEU A 181 -17.22 -6.03 -1.24
CA LEU A 181 -17.96 -5.45 -0.12
C LEU A 181 -19.33 -4.90 -0.56
N LYS A 182 -19.39 -4.24 -1.71
CA LYS A 182 -20.63 -3.70 -2.28
C LYS A 182 -21.56 -4.77 -2.83
N ARG A 183 -21.03 -5.98 -3.06
CA ARG A 183 -21.70 -7.11 -3.73
C ARG A 183 -22.14 -6.79 -5.16
N ALA A 184 -21.47 -5.84 -5.81
CA ALA A 184 -21.72 -5.42 -7.18
C ALA A 184 -20.44 -4.84 -7.81
N ARG A 185 -20.34 -4.90 -9.14
CA ARG A 185 -19.25 -4.36 -9.95
C ARG A 185 -19.44 -2.85 -10.16
N VAL A 186 -19.11 -2.07 -9.13
CA VAL A 186 -19.20 -0.59 -9.15
C VAL A 186 -17.91 0.06 -9.59
N ALA A 187 -16.76 -0.53 -9.26
CA ALA A 187 -15.44 -0.06 -9.65
C ALA A 187 -14.88 -0.91 -10.80
N ASN A 188 -14.21 -0.27 -11.75
CA ASN A 188 -13.54 -0.95 -12.84
C ASN A 188 -12.35 -1.75 -12.30
N VAL A 189 -12.22 -3.00 -12.75
CA VAL A 189 -11.10 -3.87 -12.37
C VAL A 189 -10.36 -4.37 -13.60
N GLY A 190 -9.07 -4.59 -13.45
CA GLY A 190 -8.22 -5.22 -14.46
C GLY A 190 -6.87 -5.57 -13.86
N ASN A 191 -6.14 -6.45 -14.53
CA ASN A 191 -4.80 -6.89 -14.08
C ASN A 191 -3.70 -5.93 -14.55
N THR A 192 -4.07 -4.88 -15.28
CA THR A 192 -3.17 -3.86 -15.80
C THR A 192 -3.12 -2.68 -14.82
N PRO A 193 -1.93 -2.21 -14.39
CA PRO A 193 -1.83 -1.00 -13.58
C PRO A 193 -2.52 0.23 -14.19
N GLY A 194 -3.04 1.12 -13.35
CA GLY A 194 -3.62 2.40 -13.77
C GLY A 194 -5.05 2.32 -14.32
N VAL A 195 -5.83 1.31 -13.92
CA VAL A 195 -7.27 1.22 -14.22
C VAL A 195 -8.05 2.32 -13.47
N THR A 196 -7.82 2.44 -12.16
CA THR A 196 -8.36 3.52 -11.33
C THR A 196 -7.47 4.73 -11.44
N LYS A 197 -8.01 5.86 -11.93
CA LYS A 197 -7.26 7.09 -12.21
C LYS A 197 -7.57 8.24 -11.26
N SER A 198 -8.75 8.25 -10.66
CA SER A 198 -9.22 9.29 -9.75
C SER A 198 -9.93 8.66 -8.57
N VAL A 199 -10.02 9.39 -7.47
CA VAL A 199 -10.73 8.95 -6.28
C VAL A 199 -12.23 8.91 -6.55
N GLN A 200 -12.91 7.90 -6.01
CA GLN A 200 -14.36 7.74 -6.13
C GLN A 200 -14.99 7.38 -4.78
N GLU A 201 -16.08 8.07 -4.42
CA GLU A 201 -16.85 7.77 -3.22
C GLU A 201 -17.92 6.71 -3.50
N ILE A 202 -17.90 5.63 -2.73
CA ILE A 202 -18.80 4.49 -2.86
C ILE A 202 -19.48 4.23 -1.53
N HIS A 203 -20.79 4.44 -1.50
CA HIS A 203 -21.61 4.17 -0.31
C HIS A 203 -21.85 2.66 -0.21
N LEU A 204 -21.38 2.01 0.86
CA LEU A 204 -21.72 0.60 1.11
C LEU A 204 -23.11 0.49 1.74
N ASP A 205 -23.29 1.16 2.88
CA ASP A 205 -24.53 1.24 3.63
C ASP A 205 -24.68 2.63 4.28
N LYS A 206 -25.67 2.80 5.17
CA LYS A 206 -25.93 4.07 5.87
C LYS A 206 -24.80 4.47 6.84
N THR A 207 -23.95 3.54 7.22
CA THR A 207 -22.93 3.68 8.26
C THR A 207 -21.51 3.70 7.70
N VAL A 208 -21.26 3.19 6.49
CA VAL A 208 -19.93 3.07 5.90
C VAL A 208 -19.89 3.57 4.45
N LYS A 209 -18.95 4.48 4.18
CA LYS A 209 -18.56 4.97 2.87
C LYS A 209 -17.12 4.53 2.58
N LEU A 210 -16.82 4.16 1.34
CA LEU A 210 -15.46 3.84 0.88
C LEU A 210 -14.97 4.88 -0.12
N LEU A 211 -13.69 5.20 -0.06
CA LEU A 211 -12.99 5.96 -1.09
C LEU A 211 -12.10 4.97 -1.87
N ASP A 212 -12.44 4.72 -3.14
CA ASP A 212 -11.55 3.98 -4.07
C ASP A 212 -10.44 4.92 -4.52
N THR A 213 -9.19 4.49 -4.43
CA THR A 213 -8.04 5.31 -4.80
C THR A 213 -7.27 4.67 -5.95
N PRO A 214 -6.59 5.49 -6.77
CA PRO A 214 -5.56 4.95 -7.65
C PRO A 214 -4.49 4.19 -6.86
N GLY A 215 -3.80 3.27 -7.54
CA GLY A 215 -2.65 2.59 -6.94
C GLY A 215 -1.47 3.54 -6.78
N ILE A 216 -0.89 3.56 -5.58
CA ILE A 216 0.24 4.42 -5.28
C ILE A 216 1.50 3.70 -5.76
N VAL A 217 2.25 4.32 -6.67
CA VAL A 217 3.58 3.85 -7.10
C VAL A 217 4.58 4.88 -6.62
N PHE A 218 5.60 4.43 -5.91
CA PHE A 218 6.58 5.31 -5.29
C PHE A 218 7.78 5.56 -6.18
N HIS A 219 8.46 6.69 -5.93
CA HIS A 219 9.60 7.14 -6.70
C HIS A 219 10.79 6.16 -6.59
N GLY A 220 11.53 5.99 -7.69
CA GLY A 220 12.71 5.11 -7.77
C GLY A 220 12.42 3.67 -8.19
N ASP A 221 11.17 3.21 -8.10
CA ASP A 221 10.86 1.78 -8.28
C ASP A 221 10.47 1.39 -9.72
N GLU A 222 10.01 2.32 -10.57
CA GLU A 222 9.37 1.97 -11.86
C GLU A 222 10.25 1.27 -12.91
N SER A 223 11.59 1.38 -12.79
CA SER A 223 12.55 0.63 -13.62
C SER A 223 13.18 -0.54 -12.86
N SER A 224 12.89 -0.70 -11.58
CA SER A 224 13.42 -1.80 -10.77
C SER A 224 12.71 -3.10 -11.15
N VAL A 225 13.45 -4.20 -11.18
CA VAL A 225 12.86 -5.53 -11.34
C VAL A 225 11.80 -5.78 -10.24
N ALA A 226 12.01 -5.22 -9.04
CA ALA A 226 11.08 -5.33 -7.94
C ALA A 226 9.70 -4.75 -8.26
N SER A 227 9.59 -3.57 -8.88
CA SER A 227 8.27 -3.00 -9.23
C SER A 227 7.52 -3.82 -10.29
N VAL A 228 8.24 -4.45 -11.20
CA VAL A 228 7.65 -5.37 -12.18
C VAL A 228 7.08 -6.59 -11.48
N LEU A 229 7.84 -7.19 -10.55
CA LEU A 229 7.41 -8.36 -9.79
C LEU A 229 6.32 -8.05 -8.76
N ARG A 230 6.23 -6.79 -8.31
CA ARG A 230 5.12 -6.24 -7.50
C ARG A 230 3.87 -5.90 -8.35
N ASN A 231 3.90 -6.13 -9.66
CA ASN A 231 2.82 -5.84 -10.60
C ASN A 231 2.43 -4.34 -10.66
N CYS A 232 3.41 -3.44 -10.53
CA CYS A 232 3.22 -1.99 -10.63
C CYS A 232 3.34 -1.47 -12.07
N VAL A 233 3.98 -2.23 -12.96
CA VAL A 233 4.27 -1.83 -14.35
C VAL A 233 3.51 -2.70 -15.34
N LYS A 234 3.03 -2.11 -16.44
CA LYS A 234 2.37 -2.86 -17.53
C LYS A 234 3.41 -3.74 -18.21
N VAL A 235 3.23 -5.06 -18.13
CA VAL A 235 4.14 -6.04 -18.71
C VAL A 235 4.35 -5.80 -20.20
N GLU A 236 3.35 -5.29 -20.93
CA GLU A 236 3.41 -5.01 -22.37
C GLU A 236 4.32 -3.81 -22.72
N LYS A 237 4.53 -2.89 -21.77
CA LYS A 237 5.37 -1.70 -21.96
C LYS A 237 6.83 -1.91 -21.59
N LEU A 238 7.18 -3.05 -20.99
CA LEU A 238 8.56 -3.34 -20.60
C LEU A 238 9.47 -3.40 -21.82
N ALA A 239 10.57 -2.64 -21.78
CA ALA A 239 11.63 -2.66 -22.78
C ALA A 239 12.40 -3.98 -22.70
N ASP A 240 12.74 -4.40 -21.49
CA ASP A 240 13.37 -5.69 -21.21
C ASP A 240 12.50 -6.53 -20.26
N PRO A 241 11.70 -7.48 -20.80
CA PRO A 241 10.97 -8.43 -19.97
C PRO A 241 11.79 -9.64 -19.54
N VAL A 242 13.03 -9.81 -20.04
CA VAL A 242 13.87 -11.00 -19.73
C VAL A 242 14.51 -10.86 -18.36
N SER A 243 15.07 -9.69 -18.03
CA SER A 243 15.70 -9.45 -16.72
C SER A 243 14.77 -9.75 -15.53
N PRO A 244 13.48 -9.33 -15.52
CA PRO A 244 12.57 -9.73 -14.44
C PRO A 244 12.29 -11.24 -14.38
N VAL A 245 12.33 -11.95 -15.50
CA VAL A 245 12.17 -13.42 -15.51
C VAL A 245 13.40 -14.10 -14.93
N GLU A 246 14.59 -13.57 -15.18
CA GLU A 246 15.82 -14.08 -14.55
C GLU A 246 15.73 -14.03 -13.02
N GLU A 247 15.19 -12.94 -12.46
CA GLU A 247 14.95 -12.84 -11.02
C GLU A 247 13.86 -13.81 -10.53
N VAL A 248 12.82 -14.08 -11.33
CA VAL A 248 11.84 -15.14 -11.02
C VAL A 248 12.53 -16.51 -10.97
N LEU A 249 13.42 -16.81 -11.91
CA LEU A 249 14.18 -18.07 -11.94
C LEU A 249 15.14 -18.19 -10.75
N ARG A 250 15.71 -17.07 -10.28
CA ARG A 250 16.57 -17.05 -9.08
C ARG A 250 15.76 -17.39 -7.82
N ARG A 251 14.51 -16.92 -7.75
CA ARG A 251 13.62 -17.10 -6.59
C ARG A 251 12.94 -18.46 -6.55
N CYS A 252 12.57 -19.01 -7.72
CA CYS A 252 11.76 -20.21 -7.80
C CYS A 252 12.60 -21.47 -8.06
N PRO A 253 12.34 -22.59 -7.35
CA PRO A 253 12.99 -23.86 -7.64
C PRO A 253 12.74 -24.34 -9.07
N ALA A 254 13.81 -24.56 -9.84
CA ALA A 254 13.73 -24.94 -11.25
C ALA A 254 12.86 -26.18 -11.50
N LYS A 255 12.92 -27.18 -10.61
CA LYS A 255 12.11 -28.41 -10.70
C LYS A 255 10.59 -28.12 -10.71
N GLN A 256 10.14 -27.18 -9.89
CA GLN A 256 8.72 -26.82 -9.81
C GLN A 256 8.26 -26.08 -11.06
N LEU A 257 9.11 -25.19 -11.61
CA LEU A 257 8.83 -24.52 -12.88
C LEU A 257 8.78 -25.50 -14.06
N MET A 258 9.66 -26.51 -14.09
CA MET A 258 9.62 -27.57 -15.09
C MET A 258 8.30 -28.33 -15.06
N GLN A 259 7.82 -28.69 -13.86
CA GLN A 259 6.54 -29.38 -13.67
C GLN A 259 5.35 -28.50 -14.07
N LEU A 260 5.35 -27.24 -13.62
CA LEU A 260 4.29 -26.27 -13.90
C LEU A 260 4.13 -26.02 -15.40
N TYR A 261 5.24 -25.76 -16.09
CA TYR A 261 5.23 -25.47 -17.53
C TYR A 261 5.25 -26.73 -18.41
N LYS A 262 5.45 -27.92 -17.81
CA LYS A 262 5.61 -29.19 -18.51
C LYS A 262 6.73 -29.15 -19.55
N ILE A 263 7.87 -28.60 -19.15
CA ILE A 263 9.06 -28.42 -19.99
C ILE A 263 10.21 -29.31 -19.53
N ALA A 264 11.14 -29.58 -20.45
CA ALA A 264 12.37 -30.31 -20.16
C ALA A 264 13.30 -29.52 -19.22
N LYS A 265 14.36 -30.18 -18.75
CA LYS A 265 15.43 -29.52 -17.98
C LYS A 265 16.00 -28.35 -18.79
N PHE A 266 16.22 -27.23 -18.13
CA PHE A 266 16.80 -26.03 -18.71
C PHE A 266 17.97 -25.52 -17.88
N GLU A 267 18.83 -24.74 -18.54
CA GLU A 267 20.00 -24.07 -17.98
C GLU A 267 19.93 -22.60 -18.41
N GLY A 268 19.78 -21.71 -17.42
CA GLY A 268 19.63 -20.28 -17.65
C GLY A 268 18.27 -19.84 -18.21
N VAL A 269 18.11 -18.52 -18.29
CA VAL A 269 16.86 -17.87 -18.72
C VAL A 269 16.56 -18.07 -20.19
N ASP A 270 17.58 -18.09 -21.05
CA ASP A 270 17.38 -18.21 -22.50
C ASP A 270 16.77 -19.56 -22.88
N GLN A 271 17.33 -20.67 -22.38
CA GLN A 271 16.80 -22.00 -22.66
C GLN A 271 15.39 -22.18 -22.07
N PHE A 272 15.16 -21.67 -20.86
CA PHE A 272 13.84 -21.67 -20.24
C PHE A 272 12.79 -20.97 -21.13
N LEU A 273 13.10 -19.76 -21.61
CA LEU A 273 12.21 -18.98 -22.46
C LEU A 273 11.99 -19.63 -23.83
N GLN A 274 13.01 -20.25 -24.42
CA GLN A 274 12.88 -21.01 -25.67
C GLN A 274 11.94 -22.21 -25.51
N LEU A 275 12.07 -22.98 -24.43
CA LEU A 275 11.21 -24.12 -24.16
C LEU A 275 9.75 -23.70 -23.92
N ILE A 276 9.54 -22.62 -23.16
CA ILE A 276 8.19 -22.05 -22.97
C ILE A 276 7.63 -21.53 -24.29
N ALA A 277 8.43 -20.82 -25.08
CA ALA A 277 8.02 -20.30 -26.38
C ALA A 277 7.56 -21.43 -27.31
N ALA A 278 8.32 -22.52 -27.38
CA ALA A 278 7.96 -23.71 -28.16
C ALA A 278 6.68 -24.37 -27.62
N ALA A 279 6.60 -24.62 -26.30
CA ALA A 279 5.45 -25.28 -25.67
C ALA A 279 4.15 -24.46 -25.77
N ARG A 280 4.24 -23.13 -25.83
CA ARG A 280 3.08 -22.21 -25.87
C ARG A 280 2.87 -21.59 -27.26
N GLY A 281 3.56 -22.07 -28.29
CA GLY A 281 3.41 -21.59 -29.67
C GLY A 281 3.77 -20.12 -29.88
N LYS A 282 4.67 -19.56 -29.06
CA LYS A 282 5.18 -18.19 -29.22
C LYS A 282 6.34 -18.18 -30.21
N LEU A 283 6.02 -18.31 -31.50
CA LEU A 283 7.00 -18.34 -32.59
C LEU A 283 7.04 -17.01 -33.35
N GLN A 284 8.19 -16.66 -33.91
CA GLN A 284 8.38 -15.56 -34.84
C GLN A 284 8.29 -16.06 -36.29
N LYS A 285 8.31 -15.12 -37.24
CA LYS A 285 8.40 -15.45 -38.67
C LYS A 285 9.67 -16.28 -38.93
N GLY A 286 9.53 -17.38 -39.66
CA GLY A 286 10.62 -18.34 -39.88
C GLY A 286 10.69 -19.48 -38.86
N GLY A 287 9.74 -19.59 -37.93
CA GLY A 287 9.64 -20.73 -37.01
C GLY A 287 10.57 -20.66 -35.80
N THR A 288 11.30 -19.56 -35.61
CA THR A 288 12.15 -19.34 -34.44
C THR A 288 11.33 -18.98 -33.21
N THR A 289 11.80 -19.35 -32.02
CA THR A 289 11.12 -19.05 -30.75
C THR A 289 11.19 -17.57 -30.39
N ASN A 290 10.09 -17.00 -29.91
CA ASN A 290 10.01 -15.62 -29.46
C ASN A 290 10.23 -15.52 -27.93
N SER A 291 11.48 -15.36 -27.51
CA SER A 291 11.83 -15.25 -26.08
C SER A 291 11.16 -14.05 -25.39
N THR A 292 11.04 -12.90 -26.06
CA THR A 292 10.37 -11.72 -25.50
C THR A 292 8.89 -11.97 -25.22
N ALA A 293 8.19 -12.64 -26.14
CA ALA A 293 6.77 -12.98 -25.95
C ALA A 293 6.58 -14.05 -24.86
N ALA A 294 7.49 -15.02 -24.77
CA ALA A 294 7.51 -16.00 -23.68
C ALA A 294 7.80 -15.32 -22.33
N ALA A 295 8.72 -14.37 -22.26
CA ALA A 295 9.05 -13.65 -21.03
C ALA A 295 7.84 -12.85 -20.52
N ARG A 296 7.13 -12.13 -21.41
CA ARG A 296 5.89 -11.43 -21.05
C ARG A 296 4.81 -12.40 -20.55
N LEU A 297 4.70 -13.59 -21.14
CA LEU A 297 3.78 -14.64 -20.68
C LEU A 297 4.14 -15.12 -19.27
N VAL A 298 5.41 -15.38 -18.99
CA VAL A 298 5.88 -15.79 -17.65
C VAL A 298 5.60 -14.72 -16.61
N LEU A 299 5.82 -13.43 -16.94
CA LEU A 299 5.51 -12.33 -16.02
C LEU A 299 4.00 -12.16 -15.80
N GLN A 300 3.17 -12.41 -16.81
CA GLN A 300 1.72 -12.44 -16.64
C GLN A 300 1.29 -13.62 -15.74
N ASP A 301 1.89 -14.79 -15.91
CA ASP A 301 1.66 -15.97 -15.06
C ASP A 301 2.06 -15.71 -13.60
N TRP A 302 3.19 -15.04 -13.38
CA TRP A 302 3.61 -14.55 -12.06
C TRP A 302 2.57 -13.61 -11.44
N ASN A 303 2.13 -12.60 -12.18
CA ASN A 303 1.18 -11.60 -11.70
C ASN A 303 -0.21 -12.19 -11.40
N ASN A 304 -0.65 -13.15 -12.20
CA ASN A 304 -1.97 -13.79 -12.10
C ASN A 304 -2.01 -14.94 -11.07
N GLY A 305 -0.88 -15.31 -10.46
CA GLY A 305 -0.80 -16.41 -9.50
C GLY A 305 -0.82 -17.80 -10.14
N VAL A 306 -0.49 -17.89 -11.43
CA VAL A 306 -0.29 -19.19 -12.12
C VAL A 306 1.00 -19.83 -11.62
N ILE A 307 2.03 -19.03 -11.34
CA ILE A 307 3.21 -19.45 -10.58
C ILE A 307 2.85 -19.28 -9.09
N PRO A 308 2.55 -20.36 -8.34
CA PRO A 308 2.16 -20.25 -6.94
C PRO A 308 3.41 -19.98 -6.10
N TYR A 309 3.54 -18.78 -5.54
CA TYR A 309 4.65 -18.46 -4.64
C TYR A 309 4.15 -17.76 -3.39
N PHE A 310 4.95 -17.85 -2.32
CA PHE A 310 4.72 -17.10 -1.09
C PHE A 310 6.04 -16.82 -0.37
N THR A 311 6.06 -15.77 0.44
CA THR A 311 7.16 -15.45 1.36
C THR A 311 6.77 -15.80 2.80
N HIS A 312 7.76 -15.97 3.67
CA HIS A 312 7.53 -16.12 5.11
C HIS A 312 7.81 -14.81 5.85
N PRO A 313 7.10 -14.56 6.97
CA PRO A 313 7.41 -13.42 7.82
C PRO A 313 8.82 -13.53 8.39
N PRO A 314 9.57 -12.42 8.48
CA PRO A 314 10.90 -12.43 9.06
C PRO A 314 10.83 -12.73 10.56
N ALA A 315 11.86 -13.40 11.09
CA ALA A 315 12.01 -13.60 12.53
C ALA A 315 12.27 -12.25 13.22
N ARG A 316 11.50 -11.92 14.26
CA ARG A 316 11.70 -10.70 15.06
C ARG A 316 12.62 -10.99 16.24
N ALA A 317 13.53 -10.07 16.53
CA ALA A 317 14.46 -10.16 17.65
C ALA A 317 13.88 -9.60 18.97
N SER A 318 12.88 -8.70 18.93
CA SER A 318 12.18 -8.21 20.14
C SER A 318 10.82 -7.60 19.79
N ALA A 319 9.85 -7.68 20.71
CA ALA A 319 8.43 -7.34 20.48
C ALA A 319 7.97 -6.05 21.20
N TYR A 320 8.90 -5.20 21.65
CA TYR A 320 8.62 -4.27 22.76
C TYR A 320 8.12 -2.87 22.38
N ASP A 321 8.36 -2.34 21.17
CA ASP A 321 7.97 -0.95 20.85
C ASP A 321 6.59 -0.80 20.17
N SER A 322 6.02 -1.84 19.56
CA SER A 322 4.76 -1.75 18.80
C SER A 322 3.52 -2.27 19.55
N ALA A 323 3.70 -3.02 20.63
CA ALA A 323 2.62 -3.75 21.29
C ALA A 323 1.58 -2.85 22.01
N GLU A 324 2.01 -1.74 22.60
CA GLU A 324 1.12 -0.85 23.36
C GLU A 324 0.16 -0.06 22.43
N LEU A 325 0.67 0.42 21.29
CA LEU A 325 -0.13 1.09 20.27
C LEU A 325 -1.20 0.15 19.70
N VAL A 326 -0.82 -1.09 19.38
CA VAL A 326 -1.75 -2.12 18.91
C VAL A 326 -2.84 -2.41 19.93
N GLY A 327 -2.48 -2.54 21.21
CA GLY A 327 -3.45 -2.81 22.27
C GLY A 327 -4.54 -1.74 22.36
N SER A 328 -4.17 -0.46 22.22
CA SER A 328 -5.13 0.66 22.23
C SER A 328 -6.06 0.62 21.00
N TRP A 329 -5.51 0.39 19.81
CA TRP A 329 -6.28 0.36 18.57
C TRP A 329 -7.18 -0.88 18.51
N ALA A 330 -6.67 -2.05 18.89
CA ALA A 330 -7.42 -3.30 18.93
C ALA A 330 -8.66 -3.21 19.83
N ARG A 331 -8.60 -2.46 20.94
CA ARG A 331 -9.76 -2.20 21.81
C ARG A 331 -10.82 -1.36 21.12
N GLU A 332 -10.44 -0.30 20.42
CA GLU A 332 -11.39 0.54 19.67
C GLU A 332 -12.12 -0.25 18.56
N PHE A 333 -11.45 -1.22 17.95
CA PHE A 333 -12.04 -2.10 16.94
C PHE A 333 -12.76 -3.32 17.52
N ASN A 334 -12.63 -3.61 18.83
CA ASN A 334 -12.97 -4.90 19.44
C ASN A 334 -12.42 -6.07 18.59
N ALA A 335 -11.11 -6.02 18.31
CA ALA A 335 -10.49 -6.82 17.28
C ALA A 335 -10.38 -8.31 17.65
N ASP A 336 -10.24 -8.65 18.93
CA ASP A 336 -10.06 -10.02 19.41
C ASP A 336 -11.26 -10.94 19.06
N GLU A 337 -12.48 -10.42 19.21
CA GLU A 337 -13.70 -11.13 18.82
C GLU A 337 -13.73 -11.36 17.30
N VAL A 338 -13.41 -10.32 16.53
CA VAL A 338 -13.39 -10.35 15.06
C VAL A 338 -12.34 -11.35 14.55
N PHE A 339 -11.15 -11.36 15.14
CA PHE A 339 -10.06 -12.27 14.77
C PHE A 339 -10.36 -13.72 15.11
N THR A 340 -11.08 -13.97 16.20
CA THR A 340 -11.54 -15.32 16.56
C THR A 340 -12.53 -15.85 15.51
N GLN A 341 -13.47 -15.01 15.08
CA GLN A 341 -14.44 -15.36 14.03
C GLN A 341 -13.77 -15.54 12.66
N GLU A 342 -12.79 -14.69 12.32
CA GLU A 342 -12.00 -14.83 11.10
C GLU A 342 -11.31 -16.19 11.02
N ARG A 343 -10.70 -16.65 12.12
CA ARG A 343 -10.04 -17.96 12.16
C ARG A 343 -11.00 -19.12 11.90
N ALA A 344 -12.22 -19.03 12.42
CA ALA A 344 -13.23 -20.08 12.25
C ALA A 344 -13.83 -20.14 10.83
N VAL A 345 -13.84 -19.02 10.09
CA VAL A 345 -14.57 -18.91 8.82
C VAL A 345 -13.63 -18.73 7.63
N VAL A 346 -12.71 -17.78 7.73
CA VAL A 346 -11.81 -17.40 6.63
C VAL A 346 -10.67 -18.41 6.56
N LEU A 347 -9.93 -18.61 7.66
CA LEU A 347 -8.75 -19.49 7.67
C LEU A 347 -9.12 -20.95 7.44
N ALA A 348 -10.25 -21.41 7.98
CA ALA A 348 -10.77 -22.75 7.72
C ALA A 348 -11.19 -22.99 6.25
N ALA A 349 -11.31 -21.92 5.45
CA ALA A 349 -11.66 -21.98 4.04
C ALA A 349 -10.43 -21.76 3.12
N LEU A 350 -9.20 -21.78 3.66
CA LEU A 350 -7.92 -21.62 2.94
C LEU A 350 -7.27 -22.97 2.60
N PRO A 351 -6.43 -23.04 1.56
CA PRO A 351 -5.86 -24.30 1.11
C PRO A 351 -4.74 -24.72 2.06
N GLU A 352 -4.69 -26.00 2.44
CA GLU A 352 -3.61 -26.52 3.30
C GLU A 352 -2.40 -26.93 2.46
N ALA A 353 -1.21 -26.84 3.08
CA ALA A 353 0.02 -27.25 2.42
C ALA A 353 0.02 -28.76 2.12
N GLY A 354 -0.12 -29.14 0.85
CA GLY A 354 -0.02 -30.53 0.38
C GLY A 354 -1.33 -31.18 -0.05
N GLU A 355 -2.48 -30.52 0.10
CA GLU A 355 -3.76 -31.01 -0.43
C GLU A 355 -3.94 -30.71 -1.93
N ASP A 356 -3.33 -29.64 -2.42
CA ASP A 356 -3.34 -29.27 -3.84
C ASP A 356 -2.18 -29.94 -4.61
N GLU A 357 -2.45 -30.47 -5.81
CA GLU A 357 -1.42 -30.85 -6.81
C GLU A 357 -0.51 -29.67 -7.25
N ARG A 358 -0.73 -28.47 -6.70
CA ARG A 358 0.05 -27.25 -6.94
C ARG A 358 1.08 -27.09 -5.83
N PRO A 359 2.37 -27.42 -6.07
CA PRO A 359 3.39 -27.18 -5.08
C PRO A 359 3.64 -25.66 -4.98
N PHE A 360 3.16 -25.04 -3.91
CA PHE A 360 3.49 -23.66 -3.59
C PHE A 360 5.02 -23.51 -3.45
N MET A 361 5.57 -22.43 -4.02
CA MET A 361 7.01 -22.16 -4.01
C MET A 361 7.33 -21.13 -2.94
N GLN A 362 8.08 -21.53 -1.91
CA GLN A 362 8.61 -20.57 -0.94
C GLN A 362 9.72 -19.75 -1.60
N VAL A 363 9.61 -18.43 -1.51
CA VAL A 363 10.59 -17.47 -2.07
C VAL A 363 11.03 -16.44 -1.02
N GLU A 364 12.15 -15.77 -1.27
CA GLU A 364 12.60 -14.64 -0.46
C GLU A 364 11.74 -13.39 -0.73
N THR A 365 11.55 -12.56 0.29
CA THR A 365 10.83 -11.29 0.16
C THR A 365 11.62 -10.30 -0.69
N SER A 366 10.90 -9.46 -1.43
CA SER A 366 11.48 -8.36 -2.19
C SER A 366 11.87 -7.16 -1.32
N GLY A 367 11.73 -7.25 0.01
CA GLY A 367 11.89 -6.13 0.94
C GLY A 367 10.70 -5.16 0.88
N ALA A 368 10.60 -4.24 1.83
CA ALA A 368 9.50 -3.27 1.90
C ALA A 368 9.46 -2.34 0.68
N ALA A 369 8.28 -1.78 0.38
CA ALA A 369 8.20 -0.69 -0.58
C ALA A 369 8.65 0.61 0.09
N GLU A 370 9.80 1.12 -0.33
CA GLU A 370 10.26 2.45 0.06
C GLU A 370 9.45 3.49 -0.71
N ALA A 371 8.84 4.42 0.02
CA ALA A 371 8.33 5.62 -0.60
C ALA A 371 9.28 6.76 -0.32
N ASN A 372 10.03 7.14 -1.35
CA ASN A 372 10.51 8.51 -1.47
C ASN A 372 9.29 9.40 -1.76
N LEU A 373 8.48 9.62 -0.71
CA LEU A 373 7.46 10.64 -0.71
C LEU A 373 8.20 11.96 -0.98
N ILE A 374 7.64 12.71 -1.92
CA ILE A 374 8.17 13.95 -2.46
C ILE A 374 8.63 14.87 -1.32
N ASP A 375 9.79 15.54 -1.48
CA ASP A 375 10.39 16.39 -0.44
C ASP A 375 9.38 17.42 0.12
N GLU A 376 9.50 17.79 1.40
CA GLU A 376 8.51 18.64 2.08
C GLU A 376 8.26 19.99 1.40
N ALA A 377 9.26 20.51 0.68
CA ALA A 377 9.15 21.71 -0.14
C ALA A 377 8.24 21.48 -1.36
N GLU A 378 8.45 20.40 -2.12
CA GLU A 378 7.63 20.03 -3.27
C GLU A 378 6.22 19.56 -2.85
N ALA A 379 6.08 18.91 -1.70
CA ALA A 379 4.79 18.57 -1.12
C ALA A 379 3.99 19.83 -0.72
N GLY A 380 4.68 20.88 -0.25
CA GLY A 380 4.09 22.19 0.04
C GLY A 380 3.51 22.87 -1.19
N ASP A 381 4.27 22.94 -2.29
CA ASP A 381 3.82 23.51 -3.56
C ASP A 381 2.65 22.70 -4.17
N MET A 382 2.62 21.38 -3.96
CA MET A 382 1.55 20.51 -4.44
C MET A 382 0.26 20.61 -3.64
N GLU A 383 0.35 20.92 -2.34
CA GLU A 383 -0.81 21.22 -1.51
C GLU A 383 -1.48 22.53 -1.93
N GLU A 384 -0.70 23.55 -2.30
CA GLU A 384 -1.22 24.82 -2.81
C GLU A 384 -2.00 24.62 -4.12
N ASP A 385 -1.48 23.85 -5.08
CA ASP A 385 -2.24 23.53 -6.30
C ASP A 385 -3.52 22.70 -6.04
N ALA A 386 -3.53 21.85 -5.01
CA ALA A 386 -4.69 21.04 -4.67
C ALA A 386 -5.82 21.88 -4.03
N GLU A 387 -5.54 23.15 -3.67
CA GLU A 387 -6.55 24.13 -3.27
C GLU A 387 -7.44 24.57 -4.44
N GLU A 388 -6.94 24.61 -5.69
CA GLU A 388 -7.71 25.06 -6.87
C GLU A 388 -8.68 24.00 -7.41
N ASP A 389 -8.38 22.71 -7.25
CA ASP A 389 -9.13 21.57 -7.80
C ASP A 389 -10.03 20.84 -6.77
N ALA A 390 -10.28 21.43 -5.60
CA ALA A 390 -11.09 20.79 -4.56
C ALA A 390 -12.58 20.75 -4.98
N PRO A 391 -13.21 19.56 -5.08
CA PRO A 391 -14.64 19.49 -5.41
C PRO A 391 -15.47 20.14 -4.29
N GLU A 392 -16.47 20.96 -4.67
CA GLU A 392 -17.50 21.52 -3.79
C GLU A 392 -18.41 20.39 -3.25
N PHE A 393 -17.90 19.54 -2.34
CA PHE A 393 -18.67 18.42 -1.81
C PHE A 393 -19.51 18.80 -0.57
N TYR A 394 -19.22 19.94 0.06
CA TYR A 394 -19.96 20.44 1.21
C TYR A 394 -20.46 21.86 0.94
N GLY A 395 -21.79 22.03 0.91
CA GLY A 395 -22.43 23.33 0.77
C GLY A 395 -21.94 24.31 1.85
N ALA A 396 -21.72 25.56 1.43
CA ALA A 396 -21.27 26.65 2.28
C ALA A 396 -22.20 26.85 3.49
N ALA A 397 -21.74 26.46 4.68
CA ALA A 397 -22.33 26.87 5.93
C ALA A 397 -21.23 27.06 6.99
N ALA A 398 -20.43 28.12 6.82
CA ALA A 398 -19.53 28.60 7.87
C ALA A 398 -20.36 29.41 8.89
N GLY A 399 -20.96 28.73 9.87
CA GLY A 399 -21.47 29.36 11.08
C GLY A 399 -20.32 29.63 12.05
N LYS A 400 -20.15 30.88 12.49
CA LYS A 400 -19.18 31.25 13.54
C LYS A 400 -19.65 30.70 14.90
N ALA A 401 -19.01 29.66 15.42
CA ALA A 401 -19.13 29.24 16.82
C ALA A 401 -17.88 29.69 17.63
N LYS A 402 -18.10 30.33 18.77
CA LYS A 402 -17.07 30.75 19.73
C LYS A 402 -16.83 29.65 20.77
N GLY A 403 -15.55 29.33 21.02
CA GLY A 403 -15.07 28.81 22.31
C GLY A 403 -14.66 27.32 22.33
N GLY A 404 -13.39 27.07 22.68
CA GLY A 404 -12.84 25.76 23.04
C GLY A 404 -11.72 25.26 22.10
N GLN A 405 -10.59 24.83 22.65
CA GLN A 405 -9.37 24.38 21.93
C GLN A 405 -9.56 23.14 21.02
N ASN A 406 -10.78 22.64 20.80
CA ASN A 406 -11.07 21.43 20.05
C ASN A 406 -12.19 21.58 18.98
N THR A 407 -12.60 22.81 18.62
CA THR A 407 -13.82 23.04 17.81
C THR A 407 -13.61 23.25 16.31
N VAL A 408 -12.40 23.08 15.75
CA VAL A 408 -12.14 23.46 14.34
C VAL A 408 -11.94 22.26 13.40
N LEU A 409 -11.87 21.02 13.88
CA LEU A 409 -11.60 19.86 13.01
C LEU A 409 -12.84 19.09 12.54
N TYR A 410 -14.00 19.30 13.16
CA TYR A 410 -15.23 18.55 12.85
C TYR A 410 -16.40 19.52 12.68
N ASN A 411 -17.28 19.25 11.73
CA ASN A 411 -18.52 20.02 11.57
C ASN A 411 -19.55 19.68 12.66
N GLU A 412 -20.68 20.39 12.70
CA GLU A 412 -21.75 20.17 13.69
C GLU A 412 -22.35 18.74 13.66
N SER A 413 -22.17 18.01 12.56
CA SER A 413 -22.57 16.61 12.40
C SER A 413 -21.48 15.59 12.81
N GLY A 414 -20.35 16.07 13.36
CA GLY A 414 -19.26 15.23 13.85
C GLY A 414 -18.41 14.59 12.75
N GLN A 415 -18.52 15.06 11.51
CA GLN A 415 -17.65 14.66 10.40
C GLN A 415 -16.42 15.54 10.36
N TYR A 416 -15.25 14.95 10.10
CA TYR A 416 -14.01 15.69 9.94
C TYR A 416 -14.17 16.73 8.82
N ASN A 417 -13.78 17.98 9.09
CA ASN A 417 -13.84 19.11 8.16
C ASN A 417 -12.42 19.42 7.64
N PRO A 418 -12.07 18.96 6.42
CA PRO A 418 -10.72 19.12 5.88
C PRO A 418 -10.36 20.58 5.63
N HIS A 419 -11.31 21.43 5.25
CA HIS A 419 -11.04 22.86 5.02
C HIS A 419 -10.61 23.57 6.30
N ALA A 420 -11.28 23.27 7.41
CA ALA A 420 -10.98 23.89 8.69
C ALA A 420 -9.66 23.34 9.29
N ALA A 421 -9.37 22.05 9.08
CA ALA A 421 -8.08 21.45 9.41
C ALA A 421 -6.91 22.03 8.61
N ARG A 422 -7.07 22.18 7.28
CA ARG A 422 -6.09 22.82 6.40
C ARG A 422 -5.85 24.28 6.77
N ALA A 423 -6.92 25.04 7.07
CA ALA A 423 -6.80 26.42 7.54
C ALA A 423 -6.02 26.54 8.86
N ALA A 424 -6.26 25.64 9.82
CA ALA A 424 -5.53 25.59 11.08
C ALA A 424 -4.04 25.26 10.87
N ARG A 425 -3.72 24.33 9.95
CA ARG A 425 -2.34 23.96 9.61
C ARG A 425 -1.60 25.10 8.90
N LYS A 426 -2.26 25.80 7.97
CA LYS A 426 -1.73 27.00 7.28
C LYS A 426 -1.46 28.13 8.27
N ALA A 427 -2.36 28.35 9.23
CA ALA A 427 -2.15 29.31 10.31
C ALA A 427 -0.94 28.93 11.18
N SER A 428 -0.76 27.64 11.50
CA SER A 428 0.39 27.14 12.26
C SER A 428 1.71 27.26 11.49
N LYS A 429 1.73 26.93 10.19
CA LYS A 429 2.92 27.06 9.33
C LYS A 429 3.31 28.53 9.14
N LYS A 430 2.32 29.42 8.97
CA LYS A 430 2.53 30.87 8.91
C LYS A 430 3.07 31.42 10.24
N ALA A 431 2.54 30.96 11.38
CA ALA A 431 3.02 31.34 12.70
C ALA A 431 4.48 30.89 12.94
N ALA A 432 4.84 29.69 12.47
CA ALA A 432 6.21 29.16 12.52
C ALA A 432 7.18 29.91 11.59
N ALA A 433 6.71 30.36 10.42
CA ALA A 433 7.49 31.19 9.52
C ALA A 433 7.74 32.59 10.10
N THR A 434 6.72 33.22 10.71
CA THR A 434 6.88 34.53 11.37
C THR A 434 7.79 34.48 12.59
N THR A 435 7.88 33.35 13.30
CA THR A 435 8.83 33.20 14.43
C THR A 435 10.26 32.96 13.99
N ALA A 436 10.49 32.53 12.74
CA ALA A 436 11.82 32.39 12.15
C ALA A 436 12.34 33.71 11.55
N GLU A 437 11.46 34.63 11.17
CA GLU A 437 11.82 35.95 10.61
C GLU A 437 12.05 37.04 11.69
N ASP A 438 11.56 36.85 12.92
CA ASP A 438 11.70 37.82 14.03
C ASP A 438 13.00 37.64 14.86
N TYR A 439 13.93 36.77 14.44
CA TYR A 439 15.26 36.60 15.03
C TYR A 439 16.36 37.12 14.09
N ASP A 440 16.28 38.38 13.69
CA ASP A 440 17.48 39.10 13.25
C ASP A 440 17.38 40.60 13.56
N PHE A 441 18.41 41.10 14.26
CA PHE A 441 18.72 42.50 14.56
C PHE A 441 17.83 43.28 15.56
N ALA A 442 18.05 43.05 16.86
CA ALA A 442 17.92 44.11 17.87
C ALA A 442 19.30 44.34 18.50
N GLU A 443 19.86 45.52 18.23
CA GLU A 443 21.10 46.05 18.80
C GLU A 443 21.09 45.94 20.33
N HIS A 444 22.12 45.32 20.90
CA HIS A 444 22.48 45.53 22.30
C HIS A 444 23.84 46.22 22.35
N GLU A 445 23.77 47.49 22.73
CA GLU A 445 24.88 48.40 23.03
C GLU A 445 25.89 47.76 23.99
N TRP A 446 27.16 47.80 23.58
CA TRP A 446 28.30 47.62 24.49
C TRP A 446 28.62 48.97 25.13
N GLU A 447 28.16 49.19 26.36
CA GLU A 447 28.74 50.24 27.22
C GLU A 447 30.02 49.72 27.85
N ALA A 448 31.12 50.43 27.58
CA ALA A 448 32.40 50.26 28.25
C ALA A 448 32.34 50.95 29.63
N GLY A 449 32.75 50.24 30.69
CA GLY A 449 32.86 50.81 32.04
C GLY A 449 33.63 49.94 33.04
N GLY A 450 34.96 50.14 33.07
CA GLY A 450 35.93 50.10 34.20
C GLY A 450 35.86 49.09 35.35
N MET A 451 36.98 48.40 35.60
CA MET A 451 37.69 48.23 36.90
C MET A 451 38.93 47.37 36.66
N GLU A 452 40.12 47.97 36.58
CA GLU A 452 41.11 48.21 37.66
C GLU A 452 41.93 46.96 38.01
N ASP A 453 43.24 47.12 37.82
CA ASP A 453 44.34 46.24 38.18
C ASP A 453 44.39 46.01 39.70
N ASP A 454 44.83 44.82 40.13
CA ASP A 454 45.71 44.70 41.30
C ASP A 454 46.56 43.43 41.20
N GLU A 455 47.86 43.64 41.41
CA GLU A 455 48.98 42.71 41.38
C GLU A 455 49.14 41.92 42.69
N GLU A 456 49.92 40.82 42.61
CA GLU A 456 50.69 40.17 43.69
C GLU A 456 49.88 39.45 44.82
N GLU A 457 50.29 38.33 45.42
CA GLU A 457 51.62 37.81 45.72
C GLU A 457 51.53 36.29 46.05
N GLU A 458 52.69 35.62 46.06
CA GLU A 458 52.92 34.20 46.28
C GLU A 458 52.56 33.70 47.69
N GLU A 459 52.23 32.41 47.83
CA GLU A 459 52.83 31.60 48.90
C GLU A 459 52.78 30.09 48.59
N SER A 460 53.96 29.47 48.72
CA SER A 460 54.28 28.05 48.64
C SER A 460 54.12 27.35 50.00
N ASP A 461 53.67 26.09 50.04
CA ASP A 461 54.39 25.01 50.77
C ASP A 461 53.73 23.62 50.61
N ASP A 462 54.58 22.65 50.22
CA ASP A 462 54.81 21.34 50.88
C ASP A 462 53.67 20.29 50.98
N GLY A 463 53.83 18.99 50.76
CA GLY A 463 54.99 18.10 50.62
C GLY A 463 54.50 16.65 50.65
N SER A 464 55.24 15.78 49.97
CA SER A 464 55.38 14.30 50.13
C SER A 464 54.31 13.47 50.86
N GLU A 465 53.81 12.41 50.23
CA GLU A 465 54.42 11.05 50.17
C GLU A 465 53.81 10.21 49.04
#